data_AF-A0A067DNV5-F1
#
_entry.id   AF-A0A067DNV5-F1
#
_cell.length_a   1.000
_cell.length_b   1.000
_cell.length_c   1.000
_cell.angle_alpha   90.00
_cell.angle_beta   90.00
_cell.angle_gamma   90.00
#
_symmetry.space_group_name_H-M   'P 1'
#
loop_
_entity.id
_entity.type
_entity.pdbx_description
1 polymer ?
#
loop_
_entity_poly.entity_id
_entity_poly.type
_entity_poly.pdbx_seq_one_letter_code
_entity_poly.pdbx_strand_id
1 'polypeptide(L)'
;LRKHLSSEDHPYHKFSTGNWETLEVRPKAKGLDTRHELIKFYNEHYSSNLMHLVVYSKESVDKIQGLVENKFQDIRNTDRNLFRFPGQPCTSEHLQ
;
A
#
# COMPACT_ATOMS: atom_id res chain seq x y z
N LEU A 1 -6.38 9.47 -15.95
CA LEU A 1 -7.55 8.73 -15.41
C LEU A 1 -8.43 9.71 -14.62
N ARG A 2 -9.72 9.84 -14.96
CA ARG A 2 -10.66 10.75 -14.27
C ARG A 2 -11.21 10.12 -12.97
N LYS A 3 -10.33 9.90 -11.99
CA LYS A 3 -10.68 9.25 -10.70
C LYS A 3 -11.78 9.98 -9.93
N HIS A 4 -11.82 11.31 -10.01
CA HIS A 4 -12.85 12.14 -9.37
C HIS A 4 -14.25 11.92 -9.93
N LEU A 5 -14.39 11.27 -11.10
CA LEU A 5 -15.70 10.89 -11.64
C LEU A 5 -16.16 9.51 -11.16
N SER A 6 -15.32 8.75 -10.47
CA SER A 6 -15.71 7.44 -9.93
C SER A 6 -16.54 7.58 -8.65
N SER A 7 -17.20 6.50 -8.22
CA SER A 7 -17.99 6.50 -6.98
C SER A 7 -17.13 6.93 -5.78
N GLU A 8 -17.62 7.90 -5.00
CA GLU A 8 -16.90 8.45 -3.83
C GLU A 8 -16.59 7.37 -2.77
N ASP A 9 -17.44 6.35 -2.67
CA ASP A 9 -17.28 5.22 -1.76
C ASP A 9 -16.21 4.23 -2.22
N HIS A 10 -15.85 4.24 -3.51
CA HIS A 10 -14.86 3.33 -4.04
C HIS A 10 -13.43 3.87 -3.83
N PRO A 11 -12.46 3.05 -3.35
CA PRO A 11 -11.08 3.50 -3.10
C PRO A 11 -10.37 4.13 -4.30
N TYR A 12 -10.83 3.82 -5.51
CA TYR A 12 -10.33 4.41 -6.75
C TYR A 12 -10.55 5.93 -6.85
N HIS A 13 -11.56 6.47 -6.16
CA HIS A 13 -11.83 7.92 -6.12
C HIS A 13 -10.75 8.70 -5.36
N LYS A 14 -10.00 8.05 -4.46
CA LYS A 14 -9.04 8.70 -3.57
C LYS A 14 -7.92 9.41 -4.34
N PHE A 15 -7.60 10.63 -3.90
CA PHE A 15 -6.37 11.32 -4.28
C PHE A 15 -5.15 10.60 -3.68
N SER A 16 -4.40 9.89 -4.52
CA SER A 16 -3.39 8.91 -4.09
C SER A 16 -2.01 9.49 -3.89
N THR A 17 -1.70 10.64 -4.51
CA THR A 17 -0.38 11.26 -4.43
C THR A 17 -0.14 11.87 -3.05
N GLY A 18 -1.16 12.49 -2.47
CA GLY A 18 -1.02 13.33 -1.28
C GLY A 18 -0.34 14.67 -1.58
N ASN A 19 -0.44 15.59 -0.63
CA ASN A 19 0.24 16.89 -0.62
C ASN A 19 0.35 17.41 0.83
N TRP A 20 0.91 18.61 1.00
CA TRP A 20 1.05 19.27 2.31
C TRP A 20 -0.28 19.38 3.07
N GLU A 21 -1.36 19.70 2.35
CA GLU A 21 -2.70 19.81 2.94
C GLU A 21 -3.17 18.46 3.52
N THR A 22 -3.00 17.37 2.78
CA THR A 22 -3.48 16.03 3.20
C THR A 22 -2.57 15.33 4.20
N LEU A 23 -1.27 15.64 4.22
CA LEU A 23 -0.26 14.93 5.01
C LEU A 23 0.23 15.71 6.25
N GLU A 24 0.00 17.02 6.30
CA GLU A 24 0.41 17.88 7.42
C GLU A 24 -0.75 18.70 7.97
N VAL A 25 -1.33 19.60 7.17
CA VAL A 25 -2.28 20.62 7.67
C VAL A 25 -3.55 19.97 8.24
N ARG A 26 -4.23 19.14 7.45
CA ARG A 26 -5.48 18.48 7.87
C ARG A 26 -5.26 17.45 8.99
N PRO A 27 -4.22 16.59 8.95
CA PRO A 27 -3.92 15.70 10.07
C PRO A 27 -3.66 16.45 11.37
N LYS A 28 -2.81 17.48 11.36
CA LYS A 28 -2.51 18.29 12.56
C LYS A 28 -3.75 19.00 13.10
N ALA A 29 -4.56 19.59 12.22
CA ALA A 29 -5.83 20.21 12.62
C ALA A 29 -6.82 19.22 13.26
N LYS A 30 -6.71 17.92 12.93
CA LYS A 30 -7.48 16.82 13.53
C LYS A 30 -6.81 16.20 14.78
N GLY A 31 -5.66 16.72 15.21
CA GLY A 31 -4.90 16.17 16.32
C GLY A 31 -4.23 14.82 16.02
N LEU A 32 -4.02 14.49 14.74
CA LEU A 32 -3.35 13.26 14.31
C LEU A 32 -1.84 13.50 14.18
N ASP A 33 -1.05 12.57 14.72
CA ASP A 33 0.39 12.48 14.45
C ASP A 33 0.63 11.62 13.21
N THR A 34 1.03 12.25 12.11
CA THR A 34 1.34 11.58 10.85
C THR A 34 2.41 10.49 11.01
N ARG A 35 3.40 10.65 11.90
CA ARG A 35 4.42 9.62 12.14
C ARG A 35 3.78 8.37 12.77
N HIS A 36 2.91 8.56 13.75
CA HIS A 36 2.21 7.45 14.40
C HIS A 36 1.33 6.71 13.40
N GLU A 37 0.58 7.43 12.56
CA GLU A 37 -0.25 6.83 11.51
C GLU A 37 0.58 6.06 10.47
N LEU A 38 1.78 6.52 10.11
CA LEU A 38 2.69 5.77 9.22
C LEU A 38 3.15 4.45 9.85
N ILE A 39 3.51 4.46 11.13
CA ILE A 39 3.93 3.23 11.84
C ILE A 39 2.76 2.26 11.95
N LYS A 40 1.57 2.76 12.26
CA LYS A 40 0.34 1.97 12.28
C LYS A 40 0.06 1.34 10.91
N PHE A 41 0.11 2.13 9.84
CA PHE A 41 -0.05 1.65 8.47
C PHE A 41 0.96 0.56 8.10
N TYR A 42 2.24 0.75 8.48
CA TYR A 42 3.28 -0.26 8.28
C TYR A 42 2.92 -1.57 8.99
N ASN A 43 2.57 -1.52 10.27
CA ASN A 43 2.22 -2.72 11.06
C ASN A 43 0.94 -3.42 10.55
N GLU A 44 0.00 -2.66 9.99
CA GLU A 44 -1.28 -3.18 9.48
C GLU A 44 -1.14 -3.83 8.10
N HIS A 45 -0.20 -3.39 7.27
CA HIS A 45 -0.18 -3.75 5.85
C HIS A 45 1.14 -4.35 5.33
N TYR A 46 2.28 -4.12 5.98
CA TYR A 46 3.57 -4.69 5.57
C TYR A 46 3.76 -6.07 6.20
N SER A 47 3.24 -7.10 5.53
CA SER A 47 3.35 -8.49 5.94
C SER A 47 4.03 -9.33 4.86
N SER A 48 4.97 -10.20 5.23
CA SER A 48 5.74 -10.99 4.23
C SER A 48 4.86 -11.87 3.35
N ASN A 49 3.71 -12.36 3.83
CA ASN A 49 2.77 -13.14 3.00
C ASN A 49 2.13 -12.35 1.85
N LEU A 50 2.22 -11.01 1.86
CA LEU A 50 1.74 -10.14 0.78
C LEU A 50 2.86 -9.61 -0.12
N MET A 51 4.13 -9.82 0.25
CA MET A 51 5.28 -9.28 -0.44
C MET A 51 5.78 -10.22 -1.53
N HIS A 52 6.26 -9.64 -2.63
CA HIS A 52 6.89 -10.38 -3.73
C HIS A 52 8.27 -9.75 -4.00
N LEU A 53 9.29 -10.59 -4.12
CA LEU A 53 10.66 -10.17 -4.37
C LEU A 53 11.13 -10.77 -5.70
N VAL A 54 11.71 -9.94 -6.56
CA VAL A 54 12.39 -10.36 -7.79
C VAL A 54 13.82 -9.87 -7.71
N VAL A 55 14.78 -10.77 -7.93
CA VAL A 55 16.21 -10.47 -7.92
C VAL A 55 16.81 -10.86 -9.26
N TYR A 56 17.52 -9.93 -9.89
CA TYR A 56 18.29 -10.17 -11.10
C TYR A 56 19.77 -10.02 -10.80
N SER A 57 20.57 -11.04 -11.12
CA SER A 57 21.99 -11.07 -10.82
C SER A 57 22.72 -12.02 -11.78
N LYS A 58 24.04 -11.84 -11.89
CA LYS A 58 24.97 -12.73 -12.62
C LYS A 58 25.47 -13.91 -11.77
N GLU A 59 25.13 -13.93 -10.49
CA GLU A 59 25.55 -14.95 -9.53
C GLU A 59 24.75 -16.24 -9.71
N SER A 60 25.24 -17.35 -9.14
CA SER A 60 24.48 -18.60 -9.12
C SER A 60 23.21 -18.50 -8.28
N VAL A 61 22.24 -19.36 -8.57
CA VAL A 61 20.96 -19.43 -7.83
C VAL A 61 21.21 -19.66 -6.33
N ASP A 62 22.13 -20.55 -5.95
CA ASP A 62 22.44 -20.83 -4.54
C ASP A 62 22.94 -19.59 -3.80
N LYS A 63 23.80 -18.80 -4.46
CA LYS A 63 24.32 -17.56 -3.86
C LYS A 63 23.23 -16.51 -3.75
N ILE A 64 22.34 -16.40 -4.74
CA ILE A 64 21.20 -15.49 -4.69
C ILE A 64 20.26 -15.91 -3.56
N GLN A 65 19.95 -17.21 -3.43
CA GLN A 65 19.10 -17.73 -2.37
C GLN A 65 19.67 -17.39 -0.99
N GLY A 66 20.94 -17.71 -0.73
CA GLY A 66 21.57 -17.42 0.56
C GLY A 66 21.59 -15.93 0.90
N LEU A 67 21.75 -15.05 -0.11
CA LEU A 67 21.65 -13.59 0.08
C LEU A 67 20.23 -13.15 0.40
N VAL A 68 19.24 -13.69 -0.32
CA VAL A 68 17.82 -13.36 -0.10
C VAL A 68 17.37 -13.82 1.27
N GLU A 69 17.67 -15.06 1.66
CA GLU A 69 17.37 -15.57 2.99
C GLU A 69 18.00 -14.70 4.07
N ASN A 70 19.31 -14.42 3.98
CA ASN A 70 20.00 -13.58 4.97
C ASN A 70 19.36 -12.19 5.14
N LYS A 71 18.86 -11.58 4.05
CA LYS A 71 18.34 -10.19 4.07
C LYS A 71 16.85 -10.09 4.38
N PHE A 72 16.05 -11.08 3.99
CA PHE A 72 14.59 -10.98 4.00
C PHE A 72 13.92 -11.97 4.97
N GLN A 73 14.64 -12.94 5.56
CA GLN A 73 14.04 -13.92 6.49
C GLN A 73 13.36 -13.27 7.72
N ASP A 74 13.86 -12.11 8.17
CA ASP A 74 13.35 -11.44 9.37
C ASP A 74 12.07 -10.63 9.11
N ILE A 75 11.61 -10.54 7.86
CA ILE A 75 10.36 -9.85 7.55
C ILE A 75 9.19 -10.66 8.11
N ARG A 76 8.53 -10.05 9.10
CA ARG A 76 7.45 -10.69 9.84
C ARG A 76 6.28 -11.05 8.93
N ASN A 77 5.81 -12.28 9.07
CA ASN A 77 4.51 -12.67 8.58
C ASN A 77 3.45 -12.36 9.65
N THR A 78 2.52 -11.47 9.34
CA THR A 78 1.36 -11.13 10.18
C THR A 78 0.04 -11.64 9.61
N ASP A 79 0.12 -12.59 8.66
CA ASP A 79 -0.99 -13.31 8.03
C ASP A 79 -2.12 -12.40 7.55
N ARG A 80 -1.75 -11.39 6.75
CA ARG A 80 -2.70 -10.39 6.26
C ARG A 80 -3.47 -10.90 5.05
N ASN A 81 -4.74 -10.55 4.98
CA ASN A 81 -5.55 -10.82 3.80
C ASN A 81 -5.17 -9.91 2.63
N LEU A 82 -5.22 -10.46 1.42
CA LEU A 82 -5.09 -9.69 0.19
C LEU A 82 -6.22 -8.65 0.09
N PHE A 83 -5.86 -7.42 -0.28
CA PHE A 83 -6.86 -6.38 -0.54
C PHE A 83 -7.72 -6.77 -1.74
N ARG A 84 -9.03 -6.85 -1.50
CA ARG A 84 -10.03 -7.01 -2.54
C ARG A 84 -11.06 -5.91 -2.37
N PHE A 85 -11.31 -5.18 -3.46
CA PHE A 85 -12.35 -4.17 -3.51
C PHE A 85 -13.44 -4.71 -4.44
N PRO A 86 -14.53 -5.26 -3.88
CA PRO A 86 -15.63 -5.75 -4.70
C PRO A 86 -16.37 -4.57 -5.35
N GLY A 87 -16.92 -4.80 -6.53
CA GLY A 87 -17.67 -3.79 -7.29
C GLY A 87 -16.84 -3.08 -8.35
N GLN A 88 -17.52 -2.27 -9.16
CA GLN A 88 -16.90 -1.46 -10.21
C GLN A 88 -16.62 -0.04 -9.70
N PRO A 89 -15.48 0.59 -10.07
CA PRO A 89 -15.18 1.95 -9.67
C PRO A 89 -16.22 2.99 -10.12
N CYS A 90 -16.84 2.79 -11.28
CA CYS A 90 -17.85 3.68 -11.84
C CYS A 90 -19.14 2.90 -12.09
N THR A 91 -20.28 3.47 -11.69
CA THR A 91 -21.62 3.01 -12.12
C THR A 91 -22.07 3.81 -13.35
N SER A 92 -23.20 3.46 -13.95
CA SER A 92 -23.76 4.18 -15.11
C SER A 92 -23.94 5.69 -14.89
N GLU A 93 -24.23 6.11 -13.65
CA GLU A 93 -24.38 7.53 -13.28
C GLU A 93 -23.06 8.31 -13.32
N HIS A 94 -21.93 7.59 -13.16
CA HIS A 94 -20.58 8.15 -13.13
C HIS A 94 -19.90 8.20 -14.52
N LEU A 95 -20.59 7.75 -15.56
CA LEU A 95 -20.07 7.61 -16.93
C LEU A 95 -20.66 8.62 -17.94
N GLN A 96 -21.50 9.55 -17.47
CA GLN A 96 -22.05 10.66 -18.26
C GLN A 96 -21.11 11.88 -18.21
#